data_AF-A0A9D1M2A9-F1
#
_entry.id   AF-A0A9D1M2A9-F1
#
_cell.length_a   1.000
_cell.length_b   1.000
_cell.length_c   1.000
_cell.angle_alpha   90.00
_cell.angle_beta   90.00
_cell.angle_gamma   90.00
#
_symmetry.space_group_name_H-M   'P 1'
#
loop_
_entity.id
_entity.type
_entity.pdbx_description
1 polymer ?
#
loop_
_entity_poly.entity_id
_entity_poly.type
_entity_poly.pdbx_seq_one_letter_code
_entity_poly.pdbx_strand_id
1 'polypeptide(L)'
;MDLELNQQNSNLEIEKEQKAFLESGIGKVINTAMDMGIRFLLPDFIENEVIEIKDTLVQEGFQEGIDKTIENAVDLGKSAIGIVTGEFENISQVQAAVEKGGIIETLSNVIDTVLDKCSQNNLLSPNIVNVIKQGKNIILDNVSSNIENMMTEQIKSVETIQTLSNNWRSYYMQKNFDGMEKEMQKLEKEMKKIIPLENLIKGAREIQNMHQLIKNNGQVFELTENQINAIKALAK
;
A
#
# COMPACT_ATOMS: atom_id res chain seq x y z
N MET A 1 7.68 17.06 31.80
CA MET A 1 8.92 17.15 31.02
C MET A 1 9.27 15.83 30.32
N ASP A 2 9.72 14.75 30.99
CA ASP A 2 10.08 13.50 30.27
C ASP A 2 8.88 12.71 29.70
N LEU A 3 7.71 12.76 30.35
CA LEU A 3 6.48 12.14 29.85
C LEU A 3 5.87 12.90 28.66
N GLU A 4 5.94 14.23 28.67
CA GLU A 4 5.42 15.09 27.59
C GLU A 4 6.32 15.02 26.34
N LEU A 5 7.65 14.94 26.51
CA LEU A 5 8.59 14.73 25.40
C LEU A 5 8.41 13.35 24.75
N ASN A 6 8.15 12.30 25.54
CA ASN A 6 7.87 10.96 25.00
C ASN A 6 6.54 10.90 24.25
N GLN A 7 5.50 11.59 24.73
CA GLN A 7 4.20 11.69 24.05
C GLN A 7 4.26 12.54 22.76
N GLN A 8 5.05 13.62 22.75
CA GLN A 8 5.26 14.40 21.54
C GLN A 8 6.06 13.64 20.48
N ASN A 9 7.07 12.87 20.88
CA ASN A 9 7.85 12.05 19.95
C ASN A 9 7.03 10.91 19.34
N SER A 10 6.14 10.27 20.11
CA SER A 10 5.25 9.22 19.58
C SER A 10 4.24 9.79 18.58
N ASN A 11 3.66 10.96 18.84
CA ASN A 11 2.70 11.58 17.92
C ASN A 11 3.34 11.99 16.59
N LEU A 12 4.59 12.48 16.62
CA LEU A 12 5.36 12.81 15.41
C LEU A 12 5.70 11.57 14.56
N GLU A 13 5.96 10.43 15.20
CA GLU A 13 6.24 9.17 14.52
C GLU A 13 4.97 8.62 13.85
N ILE A 14 3.84 8.70 14.55
CA ILE A 14 2.51 8.34 14.04
C ILE A 14 2.19 9.18 12.79
N GLU A 15 2.20 10.51 12.87
CA GLU A 15 1.91 11.42 11.74
C GLU A 15 2.70 11.09 10.46
N LYS A 16 3.98 10.70 10.64
CA LYS A 16 4.85 10.31 9.53
C LYS A 16 4.38 9.00 8.87
N GLU A 17 3.97 8.03 9.67
CA GLU A 17 3.39 6.77 9.18
C GLU A 17 2.04 7.01 8.49
N GLN A 18 1.19 7.91 9.01
CA GLN A 18 -0.10 8.25 8.38
C GLN A 18 0.11 8.81 6.97
N LYS A 19 1.07 9.73 6.84
CA LYS A 19 1.42 10.32 5.56
C LYS A 19 1.98 9.25 4.61
N ALA A 20 2.82 8.35 5.10
CA ALA A 20 3.35 7.25 4.30
C ALA A 20 2.23 6.33 3.76
N PHE A 21 1.24 5.99 4.59
CA PHE A 21 0.09 5.20 4.14
C PHE A 21 -0.74 5.93 3.08
N LEU A 22 -1.10 7.20 3.30
CA LEU A 22 -1.87 7.99 2.34
C LEU A 22 -1.15 8.12 1.00
N GLU A 23 0.18 8.22 1.02
CA GLU A 23 1.01 8.28 -0.17
C GLU A 23 1.29 6.91 -0.82
N SER A 24 0.96 5.81 -0.13
CA SER A 24 1.10 4.44 -0.64
C SER A 24 0.17 4.16 -1.83
N GLY A 25 0.42 3.05 -2.54
CA GLY A 25 -0.45 2.60 -3.63
C GLY A 25 -1.90 2.38 -3.16
N ILE A 26 -2.08 1.73 -2.00
CA ILE A 26 -3.40 1.45 -1.42
C ILE A 26 -4.07 2.74 -0.95
N GLY A 27 -3.34 3.61 -0.25
CA GLY A 27 -3.89 4.90 0.22
C GLY A 27 -4.40 5.77 -0.91
N LYS A 28 -3.67 5.86 -2.03
CA LYS A 28 -4.10 6.58 -3.24
C LYS A 28 -5.35 5.97 -3.89
N VAL A 29 -5.44 4.65 -3.92
CA VAL A 29 -6.62 3.93 -4.44
C VAL A 29 -7.84 4.21 -3.57
N ILE A 30 -7.71 4.12 -2.24
CA ILE A 30 -8.78 4.46 -1.29
C ILE A 30 -9.23 5.90 -1.49
N ASN A 31 -8.29 6.86 -1.53
CA ASN A 31 -8.61 8.29 -1.70
C ASN A 31 -9.38 8.56 -3.01
N THR A 32 -8.95 7.94 -4.10
CA THR A 32 -9.62 8.07 -5.42
C THR A 32 -11.02 7.46 -5.39
N ALA A 33 -11.17 6.27 -4.82
CA ALA A 33 -12.45 5.58 -4.72
C ALA A 33 -13.45 6.31 -3.79
N MET A 34 -12.96 6.91 -2.69
CA MET A 34 -13.78 7.76 -1.82
C MET A 34 -14.28 9.01 -2.55
N ASP A 35 -13.40 9.72 -3.27
CA ASP A 35 -13.79 10.90 -4.06
C ASP A 35 -14.87 10.55 -5.10
N MET A 36 -14.69 9.45 -5.83
CA MET A 36 -15.71 8.95 -6.76
C MET A 36 -17.03 8.59 -6.07
N GLY A 37 -16.96 7.89 -4.93
CA GLY A 37 -18.13 7.49 -4.16
C GLY A 37 -18.92 8.70 -3.62
N ILE A 38 -18.22 9.70 -3.08
CA ILE A 38 -18.85 10.92 -2.55
C ILE A 38 -19.50 11.71 -3.70
N ARG A 39 -18.80 11.92 -4.82
CA ARG A 39 -19.37 12.56 -6.03
C ARG A 39 -20.62 11.84 -6.52
N PHE A 40 -20.60 10.51 -6.49
CA PHE A 40 -21.74 9.71 -6.91
C PHE A 40 -22.96 9.91 -6.00
N LEU A 41 -22.75 10.02 -4.68
CA LEU A 41 -23.82 10.27 -3.72
C LEU A 41 -24.34 11.72 -3.75
N LEU A 42 -23.49 12.66 -4.16
CA LEU A 42 -23.75 14.09 -4.12
C LEU A 42 -23.60 14.73 -5.53
N PRO A 43 -24.33 14.24 -6.55
CA PRO A 43 -24.10 14.66 -7.95
C PRO A 43 -24.53 16.11 -8.22
N ASP A 44 -25.44 16.65 -7.42
CA ASP A 44 -25.98 18.00 -7.57
C ASP A 44 -25.21 19.06 -6.76
N PHE A 45 -24.16 18.66 -6.05
CA PHE A 45 -23.30 19.56 -5.26
C PHE A 45 -22.18 20.14 -6.12
N ILE A 46 -21.78 21.38 -5.84
CA ILE A 46 -20.66 21.97 -6.58
C ILE A 46 -19.34 21.29 -6.19
N GLU A 47 -18.42 21.20 -7.13
CA GLU A 47 -17.11 20.53 -6.97
C GLU A 47 -16.37 20.95 -5.68
N ASN A 48 -16.43 22.24 -5.32
CA ASN A 48 -15.77 22.75 -4.12
C ASN A 48 -16.41 22.24 -2.82
N GLU A 49 -17.72 22.03 -2.78
CA GLU A 49 -18.41 21.45 -1.63
C GLU A 49 -18.08 19.96 -1.49
N VAL A 50 -17.96 19.24 -2.61
CA VAL A 50 -17.52 17.85 -2.62
C VAL A 50 -16.06 17.72 -2.16
N ILE A 51 -15.19 18.63 -2.59
CA ILE A 51 -13.80 18.70 -2.13
C ILE A 51 -13.75 18.96 -0.62
N GLU A 52 -14.53 19.90 -0.10
CA GLU A 52 -14.57 20.23 1.33
C GLU A 52 -15.07 19.04 2.18
N ILE A 53 -16.09 18.32 1.70
CA ILE A 53 -16.58 17.08 2.33
C ILE A 53 -15.48 16.03 2.36
N LYS A 54 -14.80 15.81 1.23
CA LYS A 54 -13.73 14.82 1.11
C LYS A 54 -12.52 15.20 1.97
N ASP A 55 -12.11 16.47 1.95
CA ASP A 55 -10.98 16.96 2.75
C ASP A 55 -11.30 16.86 4.25
N THR A 56 -12.55 17.15 4.66
CA THR A 56 -13.00 16.97 6.05
C THR A 56 -13.01 15.48 6.45
N LEU A 57 -13.53 14.59 5.59
CA LEU A 57 -13.52 13.14 5.81
C LEU A 57 -12.10 12.57 5.88
N VAL A 58 -11.19 13.06 5.04
CA VAL A 58 -9.79 12.63 5.02
C VAL A 58 -9.06 13.20 6.23
N GLN A 59 -9.09 14.51 6.47
CA GLN A 59 -8.31 15.13 7.56
C GLN A 59 -8.75 14.64 8.93
N GLU A 60 -10.05 14.71 9.24
CA GLU A 60 -10.57 14.31 10.55
C GLU A 60 -10.65 12.78 10.68
N GLY A 61 -10.97 12.07 9.59
CA GLY A 61 -11.18 10.62 9.60
C GLY A 61 -9.91 9.81 9.59
N PHE A 62 -8.85 10.25 8.90
CA PHE A 62 -7.58 9.53 8.96
C PHE A 62 -6.94 9.65 10.34
N GLN A 63 -6.95 10.84 10.93
CA GLN A 63 -6.40 11.07 12.26
C GLN A 63 -7.10 10.17 13.29
N GLU A 64 -8.43 10.17 13.28
CA GLU A 64 -9.23 9.42 14.24
C GLU A 64 -9.30 7.90 13.97
N GLY A 65 -9.21 7.50 12.70
CA GLY A 65 -9.09 6.10 12.31
C GLY A 65 -7.79 5.47 12.81
N ILE A 66 -6.69 6.21 12.74
CA ILE A 66 -5.37 5.75 13.17
C ILE A 66 -5.27 5.71 14.70
N ASP A 67 -5.78 6.73 15.40
CA ASP A 67 -5.83 6.72 16.87
C ASP A 67 -6.57 5.47 17.40
N LYS A 68 -7.70 5.11 16.76
CA LYS A 68 -8.44 3.87 17.08
C LYS A 68 -7.68 2.60 16.67
N THR A 69 -6.95 2.59 15.57
CA THR A 69 -6.16 1.40 15.14
C THR A 69 -4.93 1.18 16.02
N ILE A 70 -4.29 2.24 16.53
CA ILE A 70 -3.17 2.14 17.48
C ILE A 70 -3.65 1.54 18.81
N GLU A 71 -4.82 1.96 19.30
CA GLU A 71 -5.45 1.36 20.49
C GLU A 71 -5.77 -0.14 20.27
N ASN A 72 -6.12 -0.54 19.05
CA ASN A 72 -6.47 -1.91 18.68
C ASN A 72 -5.28 -2.77 18.19
N ALA A 73 -4.08 -2.20 18.03
CA ALA A 73 -2.89 -2.88 17.48
C ALA A 73 -2.41 -4.05 18.34
N VAL A 74 -2.78 -4.08 19.61
CA VAL A 74 -2.49 -5.17 20.54
C VAL A 74 -3.20 -6.48 20.12
N ASP A 75 -4.28 -6.41 19.34
CA ASP A 75 -5.13 -7.56 19.01
C ASP A 75 -5.00 -8.11 17.56
N LEU A 76 -4.26 -7.44 16.65
CA LEU A 76 -4.32 -7.73 15.19
C LEU A 76 -3.03 -8.26 14.51
N GLY A 77 -1.89 -8.33 15.21
CA GLY A 77 -0.67 -8.99 14.67
C GLY A 77 -0.04 -8.34 13.43
N LYS A 78 0.74 -9.11 12.64
CA LYS A 78 1.57 -8.61 11.52
C LYS A 78 0.81 -7.91 10.39
N SER A 79 -0.46 -8.22 10.15
CA SER A 79 -1.28 -7.61 9.09
C SER A 79 -1.62 -6.14 9.40
N ALA A 80 -1.63 -5.75 10.67
CA ALA A 80 -1.87 -4.37 11.08
C ALA A 80 -0.74 -3.43 10.65
N ILE A 81 0.50 -3.92 10.57
CA ILE A 81 1.65 -3.11 10.13
C ILE A 81 1.44 -2.63 8.69
N GLY A 82 1.03 -3.51 7.77
CA GLY A 82 0.76 -3.10 6.39
C GLY A 82 -0.43 -2.16 6.22
N ILE A 83 -1.41 -2.23 7.14
CA ILE A 83 -2.53 -1.27 7.19
C ILE A 83 -2.06 0.12 7.65
N VAL A 84 -1.01 0.20 8.48
CA VAL A 84 -0.48 1.46 9.02
C VAL A 84 0.63 2.04 8.14
N THR A 85 1.50 1.20 7.58
CA THR A 85 2.69 1.64 6.83
C THR A 85 2.51 1.57 5.31
N GLY A 86 1.54 0.78 4.83
CA GLY A 86 1.39 0.44 3.42
C GLY A 86 2.42 -0.58 2.92
N GLU A 87 3.25 -1.15 3.81
CA GLU A 87 4.26 -2.16 3.50
C GLU A 87 3.73 -3.57 3.77
N PHE A 88 3.82 -4.46 2.79
CA PHE A 88 3.31 -5.83 2.91
C PHE A 88 4.41 -6.85 2.61
N GLU A 89 4.47 -7.94 3.39
CA GLU A 89 5.44 -9.01 3.15
C GLU A 89 5.09 -9.80 1.86
N ASN A 90 3.80 -9.94 1.54
CA ASN A 90 3.28 -10.69 0.38
C ASN A 90 1.81 -10.35 0.06
N ILE A 91 1.31 -10.83 -1.10
CA ILE A 91 -0.08 -10.63 -1.56
C ILE A 91 -1.13 -11.16 -0.57
N SER A 92 -0.87 -12.27 0.13
CA SER A 92 -1.84 -12.82 1.08
C SER A 92 -2.09 -11.90 2.26
N GLN A 93 -1.07 -11.15 2.72
CA GLN A 93 -1.27 -10.10 3.71
C GLN A 93 -2.10 -8.94 3.17
N VAL A 94 -1.89 -8.58 1.90
CA VAL A 94 -2.70 -7.55 1.23
C VAL A 94 -4.17 -7.98 1.17
N GLN A 95 -4.45 -9.23 0.78
CA GLN A 95 -5.80 -9.79 0.75
C GLN A 95 -6.47 -9.78 2.14
N ALA A 96 -5.77 -10.31 3.15
CA ALA A 96 -6.28 -10.34 4.52
C ALA A 96 -6.54 -8.93 5.09
N ALA A 97 -5.74 -7.94 4.70
CA ALA A 97 -5.93 -6.55 5.13
C ALA A 97 -7.18 -5.89 4.52
N VAL A 98 -7.76 -6.44 3.45
CA VAL A 98 -8.93 -5.85 2.76
C VAL A 98 -10.22 -6.57 3.09
N GLU A 99 -10.13 -7.83 3.53
CA GLU A 99 -11.26 -8.59 4.03
C GLU A 99 -11.89 -7.98 5.30
N LYS A 100 -13.06 -8.50 5.68
CA LYS A 100 -13.84 -8.06 6.85
C LYS A 100 -13.01 -8.18 8.14
N GLY A 101 -12.92 -7.09 8.92
CA GLY A 101 -11.98 -6.92 10.03
C GLY A 101 -10.73 -6.09 9.68
N GLY A 102 -10.49 -5.80 8.40
CA GLY A 102 -9.39 -4.96 7.90
C GLY A 102 -9.82 -3.56 7.45
N ILE A 103 -9.21 -3.07 6.37
CA ILE A 103 -9.34 -1.70 5.83
C ILE A 103 -10.80 -1.28 5.62
N ILE A 104 -11.67 -2.17 5.12
CA ILE A 104 -13.07 -1.83 4.82
C ILE A 104 -13.90 -1.59 6.09
N GLU A 105 -13.70 -2.39 7.12
CA GLU A 105 -14.41 -2.20 8.41
C GLU A 105 -13.90 -0.97 9.14
N THR A 106 -12.57 -0.77 9.16
CA THR A 106 -11.96 0.45 9.70
C THR A 106 -12.50 1.69 8.98
N LEU A 107 -12.56 1.67 7.65
CA LEU A 107 -13.09 2.77 6.87
C LEU A 107 -14.58 3.03 7.16
N SER A 108 -15.39 1.99 7.31
CA SER A 108 -16.81 2.13 7.71
C SER A 108 -16.95 2.87 9.04
N ASN A 109 -16.15 2.46 10.04
CA ASN A 109 -16.19 3.05 11.38
C ASN A 109 -15.68 4.50 11.38
N VAL A 110 -14.66 4.80 10.58
CA VAL A 110 -14.14 6.15 10.36
C VAL A 110 -15.20 7.05 9.76
N ILE A 111 -15.86 6.60 8.68
CA ILE A 111 -16.94 7.37 8.03
C ILE A 111 -18.05 7.69 9.05
N ASP A 112 -18.50 6.71 9.83
CA ASP A 112 -19.54 6.95 10.85
C ASP A 112 -19.09 7.98 11.91
N THR A 113 -17.87 7.82 12.43
CA THR A 113 -17.31 8.71 13.45
C THR A 113 -17.20 10.14 12.96
N VAL A 114 -16.67 10.35 11.75
CA VAL A 114 -16.51 11.70 11.18
C VAL A 114 -17.86 12.33 10.89
N LEU A 115 -18.81 11.58 10.33
CA LEU A 115 -20.14 12.11 10.05
C LEU A 115 -20.86 12.54 11.33
N ASP A 116 -20.70 11.80 12.43
CA ASP A 116 -21.24 12.18 13.74
C ASP A 116 -20.60 13.46 14.27
N LYS A 117 -19.26 13.58 14.21
CA LYS A 117 -18.55 14.82 14.59
C LYS A 117 -18.93 16.02 13.73
N CYS A 118 -18.99 15.85 12.41
CA CYS A 118 -19.36 16.92 11.48
C CYS A 118 -20.78 17.41 11.76
N SER A 119 -21.69 16.48 12.09
CA SER A 119 -23.05 16.82 12.49
C SER A 119 -23.10 17.58 13.82
N GLN A 120 -22.27 17.20 14.80
CA GLN A 120 -22.20 17.88 16.11
C GLN A 120 -21.61 19.29 16.00
N ASN A 121 -20.61 19.46 15.15
CA ASN A 121 -19.88 20.72 14.97
C ASN A 121 -20.49 21.66 13.92
N ASN A 122 -21.61 21.28 13.29
CA ASN A 122 -22.26 22.01 12.20
C ASN A 122 -21.34 22.25 10.98
N LEU A 123 -20.40 21.34 10.73
CA LEU A 123 -19.50 21.41 9.57
C LEU A 123 -20.19 20.92 8.30
N LEU A 124 -21.13 19.97 8.43
CA LEU A 124 -21.93 19.45 7.33
C LEU A 124 -23.42 19.61 7.64
N SER A 125 -24.22 19.91 6.61
CA SER A 125 -25.67 19.99 6.78
C SER A 125 -26.26 18.61 7.12
N PRO A 126 -27.36 18.56 7.90
CA PRO A 126 -28.03 17.29 8.23
C PRO A 126 -28.42 16.46 7.00
N ASN A 127 -28.78 17.14 5.90
CA ASN A 127 -29.11 16.48 4.64
C ASN A 127 -27.89 15.78 4.02
N ILE A 128 -26.73 16.46 3.96
CA ILE A 128 -25.48 15.87 3.45
C ILE A 128 -25.07 14.67 4.32
N VAL A 129 -25.10 14.84 5.65
CA VAL A 129 -24.78 13.76 6.59
C VAL A 129 -25.68 12.55 6.35
N ASN A 130 -27.00 12.77 6.20
CA ASN A 130 -27.93 11.68 5.98
C ASN A 130 -27.74 10.99 4.62
N VAL A 131 -27.46 11.74 3.54
CA VAL A 131 -27.17 11.17 2.22
C VAL A 131 -25.92 10.28 2.27
N ILE A 132 -24.83 10.76 2.90
CA ILE A 132 -23.60 9.97 3.02
C ILE A 132 -23.83 8.74 3.92
N LYS A 133 -24.55 8.87 5.04
CA LYS A 133 -24.89 7.72 5.91
C LYS A 133 -25.68 6.64 5.17
N GLN A 134 -26.70 7.04 4.40
CA GLN A 134 -27.52 6.11 3.62
C GLN A 134 -26.74 5.49 2.45
N GLY A 135 -25.86 6.28 1.83
CA GLY A 135 -25.03 5.86 0.70
C GLY A 135 -23.69 5.22 1.09
N LYS A 136 -23.39 5.07 2.38
CA LYS A 136 -22.07 4.62 2.87
C LYS A 136 -21.59 3.33 2.20
N ASN A 137 -22.48 2.36 2.04
CA ASN A 137 -22.13 1.09 1.40
C ASN A 137 -21.66 1.28 -0.05
N ILE A 138 -22.16 2.28 -0.79
CA ILE A 138 -21.69 2.58 -2.14
C ILE A 138 -20.23 3.05 -2.12
N ILE A 139 -19.85 3.87 -1.13
CA ILE A 139 -18.45 4.29 -0.94
C ILE A 139 -17.59 3.07 -0.60
N LEU A 140 -18.03 2.25 0.35
CA LEU A 140 -17.27 1.07 0.80
C LEU A 140 -17.10 0.03 -0.32
N ASP A 141 -18.16 -0.25 -1.09
CA ASP A 141 -18.14 -1.18 -2.22
C ASP A 141 -17.23 -0.67 -3.35
N ASN A 142 -17.23 0.64 -3.59
CA ASN A 142 -16.34 1.29 -4.56
C ASN A 142 -14.87 1.15 -4.13
N VAL A 143 -14.58 1.41 -2.85
CA VAL A 143 -13.23 1.23 -2.29
C VAL A 143 -12.79 -0.24 -2.38
N SER A 144 -13.63 -1.20 -1.95
CA SER A 144 -13.34 -2.64 -2.03
C SER A 144 -13.01 -3.05 -3.46
N SER A 145 -13.89 -2.70 -4.41
CA SER A 145 -13.72 -3.05 -5.83
C SER A 145 -12.43 -2.49 -6.42
N ASN A 146 -12.09 -1.24 -6.09
CA ASN A 146 -10.86 -0.62 -6.59
C ASN A 146 -9.60 -1.26 -5.99
N ILE A 147 -9.62 -1.62 -4.71
CA ILE A 147 -8.51 -2.33 -4.10
C ILE A 147 -8.37 -3.75 -4.69
N GLU A 148 -9.47 -4.48 -4.89
CA GLU A 148 -9.47 -5.79 -5.55
C GLU A 148 -8.91 -5.73 -6.97
N ASN A 149 -9.28 -4.71 -7.74
CA ASN A 149 -8.73 -4.47 -9.07
C ASN A 149 -7.22 -4.22 -9.03
N MET A 150 -6.77 -3.34 -8.13
CA MET A 150 -5.34 -3.10 -7.92
C MET A 150 -4.61 -4.40 -7.54
N MET A 151 -5.15 -5.19 -6.59
CA MET A 151 -4.55 -6.47 -6.21
C MET A 151 -4.43 -7.44 -7.38
N THR A 152 -5.47 -7.52 -8.21
CA THR A 152 -5.47 -8.37 -9.40
C THR A 152 -4.34 -8.00 -10.36
N GLU A 153 -4.07 -6.70 -10.54
CA GLU A 153 -2.93 -6.23 -11.34
C GLU A 153 -1.57 -6.51 -10.67
N GLN A 154 -1.50 -6.38 -9.34
CA GLN A 154 -0.31 -6.72 -8.56
C GLN A 154 0.01 -8.22 -8.67
N ILE A 155 -0.97 -9.11 -8.57
CA ILE A 155 -0.82 -10.57 -8.73
C ILE A 155 -0.24 -10.91 -10.10
N LYS A 156 -0.80 -10.35 -11.18
CA LYS A 156 -0.29 -10.56 -12.54
C LYS A 156 1.17 -10.10 -12.69
N SER A 157 1.52 -8.99 -12.05
CA SER A 157 2.88 -8.46 -12.06
C SER A 157 3.84 -9.36 -11.26
N VAL A 158 3.41 -9.90 -10.12
CA VAL A 158 4.18 -10.87 -9.32
C VAL A 158 4.45 -12.15 -10.12
N GLU A 159 3.43 -12.71 -10.78
CA GLU A 159 3.57 -13.89 -11.64
C GLU A 159 4.57 -13.61 -12.77
N THR A 160 4.47 -12.44 -13.41
CA THR A 160 5.39 -12.00 -14.47
C THR A 160 6.82 -11.89 -13.95
N ILE A 161 7.03 -11.26 -12.78
CA ILE A 161 8.34 -11.17 -12.13
C ILE A 161 8.92 -12.55 -11.84
N GLN A 162 8.10 -13.48 -11.38
CA GLN A 162 8.53 -14.86 -11.11
C GLN A 162 8.95 -15.58 -12.39
N THR A 163 8.19 -15.44 -13.48
CA THR A 163 8.56 -15.99 -14.79
C THR A 163 9.87 -15.40 -15.31
N LEU A 164 10.02 -14.07 -15.31
CA LEU A 164 11.24 -13.39 -15.76
C LEU A 164 12.45 -13.80 -14.91
N SER A 165 12.27 -13.91 -13.59
CA SER A 165 13.31 -14.38 -12.67
C SER A 165 13.75 -15.81 -12.98
N ASN A 166 12.80 -16.70 -13.29
CA ASN A 166 13.10 -18.09 -13.64
C ASN A 166 13.79 -18.20 -15.00
N ASN A 167 13.36 -17.42 -15.99
CA ASN A 167 14.03 -17.34 -17.29
C ASN A 167 15.47 -16.84 -17.14
N TRP A 168 15.67 -15.77 -16.36
CA TRP A 168 16.99 -15.25 -16.05
C TRP A 168 17.89 -16.32 -15.42
N ARG A 169 17.39 -17.08 -14.43
CA ARG A 169 18.13 -18.18 -13.79
C ARG A 169 18.48 -19.28 -14.79
N SER A 170 17.56 -19.61 -15.70
CA SER A 170 17.81 -20.59 -16.77
C SER A 170 18.94 -20.13 -17.70
N TYR A 171 18.94 -18.86 -18.12
CA TYR A 171 20.02 -18.30 -18.93
C TYR A 171 21.34 -18.23 -18.19
N TYR A 172 21.32 -17.92 -16.89
CA TYR A 172 22.51 -18.00 -16.03
C TYR A 172 23.11 -19.40 -16.02
N MET A 173 22.29 -20.45 -15.84
CA MET A 173 22.76 -21.85 -15.90
C MET A 173 23.34 -22.24 -17.26
N GLN A 174 22.81 -21.66 -18.34
CA GLN A 174 23.29 -21.85 -19.72
C GLN A 174 24.50 -20.98 -20.07
N LYS A 175 24.97 -20.13 -19.15
CA LYS A 175 26.01 -19.12 -19.39
C LYS A 175 25.67 -18.16 -20.54
N ASN A 176 24.39 -17.86 -20.71
CA ASN A 176 23.88 -17.00 -21.78
C ASN A 176 23.62 -15.59 -21.25
N PHE A 177 24.62 -14.71 -21.35
CA PHE A 177 24.53 -13.34 -20.84
C PHE A 177 23.46 -12.51 -21.59
N ASP A 178 23.37 -12.64 -22.92
CA ASP A 178 22.40 -11.88 -23.72
C ASP A 178 20.95 -12.23 -23.34
N GLY A 179 20.69 -13.50 -23.03
CA GLY A 179 19.41 -13.95 -22.49
C GLY A 179 19.12 -13.34 -21.13
N MET A 180 20.11 -13.34 -20.23
CA MET A 180 19.99 -12.70 -18.92
C MET A 180 19.73 -11.19 -19.01
N GLU A 181 20.45 -10.46 -19.86
CA GLU A 181 20.31 -9.02 -20.04
C GLU A 181 18.90 -8.67 -20.54
N LYS A 182 18.35 -9.44 -21.49
CA LYS A 182 16.98 -9.26 -21.98
C LYS A 182 15.93 -9.45 -20.88
N GLU A 183 16.06 -10.52 -20.09
CA GLU A 183 15.11 -10.78 -18.99
C GLU A 183 15.30 -9.78 -17.84
N MET A 184 16.53 -9.31 -17.59
CA MET A 184 16.82 -8.27 -16.59
C MET A 184 16.12 -6.95 -16.92
N GLN A 185 16.23 -6.49 -18.16
CA GLN A 185 15.58 -5.24 -18.59
C GLN A 185 14.05 -5.30 -18.43
N LYS A 186 13.44 -6.46 -18.70
CA LYS A 186 12.01 -6.69 -18.47
C LYS A 186 11.69 -6.73 -16.98
N LEU A 187 12.51 -7.42 -16.19
CA LEU A 187 12.34 -7.55 -14.74
C LEU A 187 12.37 -6.17 -14.07
N GLU A 188 13.36 -5.34 -14.40
CA GLU A 188 13.48 -3.97 -13.89
C GLU A 188 12.27 -3.09 -14.25
N LYS A 189 11.69 -3.29 -15.45
CA LYS A 189 10.49 -2.56 -15.87
C LYS A 189 9.26 -3.03 -15.09
N GLU A 190 9.12 -4.32 -14.85
CA GLU A 190 7.96 -4.88 -14.13
C GLU A 190 8.00 -4.54 -12.63
N MET A 191 9.19 -4.59 -12.02
CA MET A 191 9.38 -4.23 -10.61
C MET A 191 8.97 -2.78 -10.29
N LYS A 192 9.03 -1.87 -11.25
CA LYS A 192 8.60 -0.47 -11.06
C LYS A 192 7.08 -0.30 -10.96
N LYS A 193 6.31 -1.32 -11.33
CA LYS A 193 4.84 -1.29 -11.32
C LYS A 193 4.24 -1.84 -10.02
N ILE A 194 5.01 -2.60 -9.25
CA ILE A 194 4.48 -3.27 -8.07
C ILE A 194 4.58 -2.40 -6.82
N ILE A 195 3.62 -2.55 -5.91
CA ILE A 195 3.74 -2.04 -4.55
C ILE A 195 4.93 -2.72 -3.85
N PRO A 196 5.53 -2.11 -2.81
CA PRO A 196 6.59 -2.74 -2.05
C PRO A 196 6.13 -4.06 -1.39
N LEU A 197 6.50 -5.19 -2.02
CA LEU A 197 6.32 -6.54 -1.48
C LEU A 197 7.68 -7.09 -1.07
N GLU A 198 8.02 -7.01 0.23
CA GLU A 198 9.39 -7.20 0.72
C GLU A 198 10.06 -8.48 0.19
N ASN A 199 9.37 -9.63 0.29
CA ASN A 199 9.93 -10.91 -0.13
C ASN A 199 10.20 -10.98 -1.64
N LEU A 200 9.30 -10.40 -2.44
CA LEU A 200 9.42 -10.36 -3.90
C LEU A 200 10.56 -9.42 -4.31
N ILE A 201 10.61 -8.24 -3.68
CA ILE A 201 11.65 -7.24 -3.91
C ILE A 201 13.02 -7.80 -3.57
N LYS A 202 13.16 -8.48 -2.43
CA LYS A 202 14.42 -9.10 -2.02
C LYS A 202 14.91 -10.11 -3.06
N GLY A 203 14.05 -11.05 -3.47
CA GLY A 203 14.42 -12.06 -4.46
C GLY A 203 14.83 -11.47 -5.81
N ALA A 204 14.15 -10.41 -6.26
CA ALA A 204 14.49 -9.74 -7.51
C ALA A 204 15.75 -8.86 -7.38
N ARG A 205 15.99 -8.22 -6.23
CA ARG A 205 17.24 -7.49 -5.92
C ARG A 205 18.45 -8.41 -5.89
N GLU A 206 18.31 -9.63 -5.37
CA GLU A 206 19.39 -10.64 -5.44
C GLU A 206 19.77 -10.95 -6.90
N ILE A 207 18.77 -11.10 -7.78
CA ILE A 207 18.98 -11.30 -9.22
C ILE A 207 19.66 -10.09 -9.87
N GLN A 208 19.22 -8.86 -9.57
CA GLN A 208 19.84 -7.63 -10.06
C GLN A 208 21.31 -7.52 -9.65
N ASN A 209 21.59 -7.71 -8.36
CA ASN A 209 22.95 -7.66 -7.81
C ASN A 209 23.86 -8.72 -8.45
N MET A 210 23.35 -9.94 -8.63
CA MET A 210 24.08 -11.00 -9.31
C MET A 210 24.36 -10.67 -10.77
N HIS A 211 23.38 -10.13 -11.49
CA HIS A 211 23.53 -9.72 -12.88
C HIS A 211 24.57 -8.61 -13.04
N GLN A 212 24.54 -7.58 -12.18
CA GLN A 212 25.51 -6.49 -12.21
C GLN A 212 26.93 -6.99 -11.91
N LEU A 213 27.10 -7.92 -10.97
CA LEU A 213 28.40 -8.51 -10.69
C LEU A 213 28.97 -9.23 -11.93
N ILE A 214 28.15 -10.07 -12.59
CA ILE A 214 28.53 -10.81 -13.80
C ILE A 214 28.82 -9.84 -14.95
N LYS A 215 28.03 -8.77 -15.09
CA LYS A 215 28.26 -7.75 -16.12
C LYS A 215 29.62 -7.05 -15.93
N ASN A 216 29.96 -6.71 -14.68
CA ASN A 216 31.15 -5.95 -14.34
C ASN A 216 32.43 -6.79 -14.25
N ASN A 217 32.30 -8.10 -14.00
CA ASN A 217 33.46 -9.01 -13.87
C ASN A 217 33.92 -9.62 -15.19
N GLY A 218 33.42 -9.13 -16.34
CA GLY A 218 33.76 -9.68 -17.65
C GLY A 218 32.95 -10.93 -18.03
N GLN A 219 31.71 -11.04 -17.55
CA GLN A 219 30.80 -12.18 -17.80
C GLN A 219 31.31 -13.50 -17.24
N VAL A 220 31.96 -13.46 -16.08
CA VAL A 220 32.33 -14.66 -15.31
C VAL A 220 31.12 -15.12 -14.51
N PHE A 221 30.62 -16.31 -14.83
CA PHE A 221 29.41 -16.89 -14.25
C PHE A 221 29.70 -17.64 -12.96
N GLU A 222 30.92 -18.14 -12.77
CA GLU A 222 31.34 -18.85 -11.57
C GLU A 222 31.55 -17.88 -10.41
N LEU A 223 30.47 -17.59 -9.67
CA LEU A 223 30.52 -16.78 -8.47
C LEU A 223 30.92 -17.61 -7.26
N THR A 224 31.84 -17.08 -6.46
CA THR A 224 32.24 -17.68 -5.19
C THR A 224 31.11 -17.58 -4.16
N GLU A 225 31.13 -18.48 -3.16
CA GLU A 225 30.18 -18.45 -2.06
C GLU A 225 30.18 -17.10 -1.31
N ASN A 226 31.35 -16.50 -1.13
CA ASN A 226 31.50 -15.17 -0.53
C ASN A 226 30.78 -14.08 -1.35
N GLN A 227 30.88 -14.13 -2.68
CA GLN A 227 30.19 -13.18 -3.56
C GLN A 227 28.67 -13.37 -3.49
N ILE A 228 28.19 -14.62 -3.46
CA ILE A 228 26.76 -14.94 -3.32
C ILE A 228 26.22 -14.45 -1.98
N ASN A 229 26.95 -14.68 -0.89
CA ASN A 229 26.56 -14.23 0.45
C ASN A 229 26.54 -12.70 0.55
N ALA A 230 27.50 -12.01 -0.06
CA ALA A 230 27.50 -10.55 -0.13
C ALA A 230 26.27 -10.01 -0.91
N ILE A 231 25.93 -10.62 -2.06
CA ILE A 231 24.74 -10.26 -2.85
C ILE A 231 23.46 -10.37 -2.00
N LYS A 232 23.29 -11.47 -1.26
CA LYS A 232 22.13 -11.68 -0.38
C LYS A 232 22.07 -10.66 0.76
N ALA A 233 23.21 -10.27 1.32
CA ALA A 233 23.28 -9.27 2.37
C ALA A 233 22.93 -7.85 1.87
N LEU A 234 23.18 -7.56 0.60
CA LEU A 234 22.85 -6.30 -0.06
C LEU A 234 21.39 -6.19 -0.52
N ALA A 235 20.67 -7.31 -0.62
CA ALA A 235 19.27 -7.36 -1.04
C ALA A 235 18.27 -7.05 0.08
N LYS A 236 18.62 -6.13 1.00
CA LYS A 236 17.70 -5.57 1.99
C LYS A 236 16.68 -4.69 1.29
#